data_AF-A0A963V634-F1
#
_entry.id   AF-A0A963V634-F1
#
_cell.length_a   1.000
_cell.length_b   1.000
_cell.length_c   1.000
_cell.angle_alpha   90.00
_cell.angle_beta   90.00
_cell.angle_gamma   90.00
#
_symmetry.space_group_name_H-M   'P 1'
#
loop_
_entity.id
_entity.type
_entity.pdbx_description
1 polymer ?
#
loop_
_entity_poly.entity_id
_entity_poly.type
_entity_poly.pdbx_seq_one_letter_code
_entity_poly.pdbx_strand_id
1 'polypeptide(L)'
;GKQMFGLSEMAMYDMIRFWTMSIADFLDEYFENPAVKAYQAVASIIGTALGPMSPGTAYVLLHHAMGDVDGNVGAWGFSRGGMGSITKALSASLKAAGGEIRTGSGVERILVRNGRATGVVLENGDEVLGRRVVSNMDVKRTFLKHVEEAELPASFVKRVRNFKIRGSSGKLNIALDRAPRFTALPEGSPCMKGDMHFTDSIEKMELAYDDWKAGHYSRDPFQDMMIPTMIDPTMTPPGKHFMSCFIQYAPPKIEGNDWTDADRDAFADTVLNQIEAHA
;
A
#
# COMPACT_ATOMS: atom_id res chain seq x y z
N GLY A 1 1.15 24.82 -8.83
CA GLY A 1 0.95 24.08 -10.08
C GLY A 1 0.15 24.92 -11.06
N LYS A 2 0.39 24.79 -12.36
CA LYS A 2 -0.47 25.42 -13.38
C LYS A 2 -1.89 24.85 -13.26
N GLN A 3 -2.90 25.71 -13.34
CA GLN A 3 -4.31 25.27 -13.39
C GLN A 3 -4.58 24.60 -14.74
N MET A 4 -5.53 23.66 -14.80
CA MET A 4 -5.88 22.89 -16.01
C MET A 4 -6.09 23.79 -17.24
N PHE A 5 -6.75 24.92 -17.08
CA PHE A 5 -7.02 25.90 -18.14
C PHE A 5 -5.80 26.71 -18.60
N GLY A 6 -4.64 26.53 -17.96
CA GLY A 6 -3.36 27.11 -18.35
C GLY A 6 -2.43 26.13 -19.07
N LEU A 7 -2.91 24.94 -19.42
CA LEU A 7 -2.19 23.94 -20.21
C LEU A 7 -2.46 24.14 -21.71
N SER A 8 -1.52 23.71 -22.57
CA SER A 8 -1.79 23.64 -24.01
C SER A 8 -2.86 22.58 -24.31
N GLU A 9 -3.49 22.66 -25.47
CA GLU A 9 -4.49 21.67 -25.91
C GLU A 9 -3.94 20.23 -25.84
N MET A 10 -2.72 20.01 -26.35
CA MET A 10 -2.03 18.72 -26.26
C MET A 10 -1.79 18.28 -24.81
N ALA A 11 -1.35 19.19 -23.93
CA ALA A 11 -1.12 18.84 -22.53
C ALA A 11 -2.44 18.52 -21.78
N MET A 12 -3.55 19.19 -22.12
CA MET A 12 -4.87 18.83 -21.61
C MET A 12 -5.33 17.46 -22.13
N TYR A 13 -5.11 17.19 -23.42
CA TYR A 13 -5.42 15.90 -24.05
C TYR A 13 -4.65 14.76 -23.38
N ASP A 14 -3.34 14.89 -23.22
CA ASP A 14 -2.48 13.88 -22.59
C ASP A 14 -2.89 13.65 -21.13
N MET A 15 -3.18 14.73 -20.39
CA MET A 15 -3.63 14.63 -18.99
C MET A 15 -4.97 13.88 -18.88
N ILE A 16 -5.94 14.19 -19.74
CA ILE A 16 -7.25 13.52 -19.74
C ILE A 16 -7.11 12.05 -20.13
N ARG A 17 -6.32 11.72 -21.18
CA ARG A 17 -6.03 10.33 -21.55
C ARG A 17 -5.45 9.59 -20.38
N PHE A 18 -4.39 10.13 -19.80
CA PHE A 18 -3.64 9.46 -18.75
C PHE A 18 -4.46 9.23 -17.47
N TRP A 19 -5.40 10.13 -17.15
CA TRP A 19 -6.31 9.96 -16.01
C TRP A 19 -7.47 9.00 -16.26
N THR A 20 -7.80 8.69 -17.51
CA THR A 20 -8.99 7.88 -17.83
C THR A 20 -8.64 6.54 -18.48
N MET A 21 -7.44 6.39 -19.03
CA MET A 21 -6.97 5.19 -19.71
C MET A 21 -6.52 4.09 -18.73
N SER A 22 -6.62 2.84 -19.15
CA SER A 22 -6.02 1.71 -18.44
C SER A 22 -4.50 1.71 -18.60
N ILE A 23 -3.76 1.12 -17.67
CA ILE A 23 -2.30 0.97 -17.86
C ILE A 23 -2.02 0.01 -19.03
N ALA A 24 -2.88 -0.97 -19.28
CA ALA A 24 -2.75 -1.90 -20.39
C ALA A 24 -2.73 -1.17 -21.75
N ASP A 25 -3.75 -0.35 -22.02
CA ASP A 25 -3.84 0.42 -23.27
C ASP A 25 -2.68 1.41 -23.39
N PHE A 26 -2.30 2.06 -22.28
CA PHE A 26 -1.20 3.01 -22.29
C PHE A 26 0.13 2.34 -22.65
N LEU A 27 0.43 1.15 -22.10
CA LEU A 27 1.68 0.44 -22.38
C LEU A 27 1.72 -0.16 -23.79
N ASP A 28 0.58 -0.51 -24.38
CA ASP A 28 0.48 -1.00 -25.75
C ASP A 28 0.94 0.03 -26.80
N GLU A 29 0.94 1.33 -26.46
CA GLU A 29 1.46 2.38 -27.33
C GLU A 29 3.00 2.40 -27.41
N TYR A 30 3.70 1.79 -26.43
CA TYR A 30 5.16 1.91 -26.29
C TYR A 30 5.91 0.57 -26.32
N PHE A 31 5.26 -0.54 -25.97
CA PHE A 31 5.91 -1.83 -25.79
C PHE A 31 5.17 -2.96 -26.51
N GLU A 32 5.93 -3.81 -27.19
CA GLU A 32 5.38 -5.01 -27.85
C GLU A 32 5.53 -6.27 -26.99
N ASN A 33 6.57 -6.33 -26.15
CA ASN A 33 6.89 -7.53 -25.37
C ASN A 33 5.96 -7.68 -24.15
N PRO A 34 5.21 -8.80 -24.02
CA PRO A 34 4.26 -9.00 -22.92
C PRO A 34 4.89 -8.94 -21.51
N ALA A 35 6.11 -9.48 -21.33
CA ALA A 35 6.78 -9.50 -20.04
C ALA A 35 7.25 -8.09 -19.62
N VAL A 36 7.70 -7.28 -20.58
CA VAL A 36 8.05 -5.88 -20.32
C VAL A 36 6.80 -5.08 -19.94
N LYS A 37 5.69 -5.28 -20.66
CA LYS A 37 4.41 -4.65 -20.32
C LYS A 37 3.92 -5.06 -18.93
N ALA A 38 3.96 -6.35 -18.61
CA ALA A 38 3.60 -6.87 -17.30
C ALA A 38 4.42 -6.21 -16.19
N TYR A 39 5.75 -6.18 -16.34
CA TYR A 39 6.65 -5.55 -15.39
C TYR A 39 6.34 -4.05 -15.19
N GLN A 40 6.11 -3.29 -16.27
CA GLN A 40 5.76 -1.86 -16.17
C GLN A 40 4.37 -1.64 -15.55
N ALA A 41 3.43 -2.57 -15.73
CA ALA A 41 2.09 -2.48 -15.17
C ALA A 41 2.04 -2.65 -13.64
N VAL A 42 3.08 -3.24 -13.04
CA VAL A 42 3.17 -3.47 -11.59
C VAL A 42 2.95 -2.19 -10.78
N ALA A 43 3.64 -1.11 -11.14
CA ALA A 43 3.53 0.17 -10.46
C ALA A 43 2.13 0.79 -10.56
N SER A 44 1.27 0.30 -11.45
CA SER A 44 -0.09 0.80 -11.64
C SER A 44 -1.15 0.05 -10.84
N ILE A 45 -0.82 -1.11 -10.30
CA ILE A 45 -1.77 -1.94 -9.52
C ILE A 45 -1.51 -1.87 -8.02
N ILE A 46 -0.26 -1.67 -7.61
CA ILE A 46 0.15 -1.60 -6.20
C ILE A 46 -0.62 -0.47 -5.49
N GLY A 47 -1.20 -0.81 -4.33
CA GLY A 47 -1.92 0.16 -3.49
C GLY A 47 -3.32 0.55 -4.00
N THR A 48 -3.81 -0.11 -5.05
CA THR A 48 -5.15 0.13 -5.60
C THR A 48 -6.06 -1.10 -5.45
N ALA A 49 -7.36 -0.91 -5.61
CA ALA A 49 -8.33 -2.01 -5.73
C ALA A 49 -8.87 -2.07 -7.17
N LEU A 50 -7.95 -2.04 -8.15
CA LEU A 50 -8.22 -2.04 -9.59
C LEU A 50 -7.26 -3.00 -10.30
N GLY A 51 -7.72 -3.62 -11.39
CA GLY A 51 -6.90 -4.42 -12.31
C GLY A 51 -6.22 -3.55 -13.37
N PRO A 52 -5.15 -4.04 -14.02
CA PRO A 52 -4.40 -3.25 -15.01
C PRO A 52 -5.21 -2.83 -16.24
N MET A 53 -6.33 -3.50 -16.55
CA MET A 53 -7.25 -3.10 -17.63
C MET A 53 -8.34 -2.13 -17.16
N SER A 54 -8.37 -1.79 -15.87
CA SER A 54 -9.35 -0.84 -15.34
C SER A 54 -9.04 0.60 -15.75
N PRO A 55 -10.03 1.40 -16.16
CA PRO A 55 -9.86 2.83 -16.45
C PRO A 55 -9.20 3.60 -15.29
N GLY A 56 -8.26 4.49 -15.64
CA GLY A 56 -7.54 5.36 -14.71
C GLY A 56 -6.33 4.72 -14.02
N THR A 57 -6.00 3.47 -14.33
CA THR A 57 -4.79 2.82 -13.80
C THR A 57 -3.50 3.37 -14.41
N ALA A 58 -3.54 3.96 -15.61
CA ALA A 58 -2.37 4.66 -16.17
C ALA A 58 -1.87 5.78 -15.23
N TYR A 59 -2.79 6.56 -14.63
CA TYR A 59 -2.44 7.58 -13.63
C TYR A 59 -1.56 7.07 -12.48
N VAL A 60 -1.82 5.84 -12.05
CA VAL A 60 -1.14 5.23 -10.89
C VAL A 60 0.34 4.99 -11.19
N LEU A 61 0.71 4.69 -12.44
CA LEU A 61 2.12 4.62 -12.86
C LEU A 61 2.85 5.94 -12.57
N LEU A 62 2.28 7.05 -13.02
CA LEU A 62 2.89 8.37 -12.82
C LEU A 62 2.99 8.73 -11.36
N HIS A 63 1.95 8.42 -10.56
CA HIS A 63 2.01 8.65 -9.12
C HIS A 63 3.25 7.98 -8.48
N HIS A 64 3.60 6.78 -8.92
CA HIS A 64 4.80 6.07 -8.44
C HIS A 64 6.10 6.58 -9.09
N ALA A 65 6.05 7.17 -10.28
CA ALA A 65 7.20 7.77 -10.96
C ALA A 65 7.52 9.22 -10.52
N MET A 66 6.55 9.94 -9.93
CA MET A 66 6.67 11.35 -9.54
C MET A 66 7.58 11.59 -8.33
N GLY A 67 7.86 10.55 -7.52
CA GLY A 67 8.72 10.65 -6.35
C GLY A 67 10.17 10.95 -6.71
N ASP A 68 10.96 11.38 -5.73
CA ASP A 68 12.40 11.64 -5.89
C ASP A 68 13.15 11.25 -4.61
N VAL A 69 14.34 10.67 -4.76
CA VAL A 69 15.27 10.41 -3.67
C VAL A 69 16.62 11.02 -4.02
N ASP A 70 17.03 12.03 -3.25
CA ASP A 70 18.29 12.76 -3.39
C ASP A 70 18.55 13.28 -4.83
N GLY A 71 17.50 13.78 -5.50
CA GLY A 71 17.57 14.30 -6.87
C GLY A 71 17.44 13.23 -7.96
N ASN A 72 17.18 11.97 -7.59
CA ASN A 72 16.88 10.90 -8.52
C ASN A 72 15.37 10.62 -8.58
N VAL A 73 14.75 11.07 -9.68
CA VAL A 73 13.31 10.90 -9.94
C VAL A 73 12.97 9.42 -10.10
N GLY A 74 11.87 8.99 -9.50
CA GLY A 74 11.37 7.62 -9.51
C GLY A 74 12.22 6.64 -8.69
N ALA A 75 13.23 7.10 -7.97
CA ALA A 75 14.09 6.24 -7.17
C ALA A 75 13.41 5.81 -5.86
N TRP A 76 13.78 4.62 -5.39
CA TRP A 76 13.35 4.05 -4.12
C TRP A 76 14.55 3.88 -3.20
N GLY A 77 14.35 4.12 -1.90
CA GLY A 77 15.40 4.07 -0.89
C GLY A 77 15.09 3.07 0.21
N PHE A 78 16.13 2.38 0.70
CA PHE A 78 16.03 1.51 1.87
C PHE A 78 16.36 2.28 3.14
N SER A 79 15.53 2.09 4.16
CA SER A 79 15.82 2.61 5.51
C SER A 79 16.70 1.62 6.27
N ARG A 80 17.89 2.06 6.67
CA ARG A 80 18.78 1.28 7.54
C ARG A 80 18.08 0.95 8.86
N GLY A 81 18.11 -0.31 9.27
CA GLY A 81 17.37 -0.85 10.40
C GLY A 81 15.88 -1.13 10.11
N GLY A 82 15.48 -1.09 8.84
CA GLY A 82 14.11 -1.30 8.37
C GLY A 82 13.18 -0.10 8.63
N MET A 83 11.91 -0.22 8.21
CA MET A 83 10.91 0.87 8.29
C MET A 83 10.65 1.38 9.71
N GLY A 84 10.88 0.55 10.74
CA GLY A 84 10.76 0.97 12.13
C GLY A 84 11.79 2.04 12.55
N SER A 85 12.88 2.21 11.80
CA SER A 85 13.86 3.29 12.05
C SER A 85 13.27 4.67 11.78
N ILE A 86 12.44 4.82 10.75
CA ILE A 86 11.78 6.09 10.41
C ILE A 86 10.87 6.51 11.55
N THR A 87 9.99 5.62 12.02
CA THR A 87 9.03 5.95 13.08
C THR A 87 9.73 6.22 14.40
N LYS A 88 10.84 5.52 14.70
CA LYS A 88 11.71 5.83 15.85
C LYS A 88 12.35 7.22 15.74
N ALA A 89 12.86 7.60 14.57
CA ALA A 89 13.44 8.92 14.33
C ALA A 89 12.40 10.04 14.51
N LEU A 90 11.20 9.86 13.94
CA LEU A 90 10.08 10.80 14.13
C LEU A 90 9.67 10.92 15.60
N SER A 91 9.57 9.78 16.32
CA SER A 91 9.27 9.74 17.75
C SER A 91 10.32 10.48 18.57
N ALA A 92 11.61 10.27 18.29
CA ALA A 92 12.71 10.95 18.96
C ALA A 92 12.68 12.46 18.71
N SER A 93 12.43 12.89 17.47
CA SER A 93 12.30 14.29 17.10
C SER A 93 11.15 14.98 17.85
N LEU A 94 9.97 14.34 17.90
CA LEU A 94 8.83 14.86 18.65
C LEU A 94 9.15 15.03 20.14
N LYS A 95 9.78 14.02 20.76
CA LYS A 95 10.17 14.07 22.18
C LYS A 95 11.23 15.16 22.44
N ALA A 96 12.20 15.32 21.54
CA ALA A 96 13.21 16.38 21.64
C ALA A 96 12.59 17.78 21.55
N ALA A 97 11.48 17.94 20.83
CA ALA A 97 10.68 19.16 20.79
C ALA A 97 9.72 19.32 22.00
N GLY A 98 9.79 18.45 23.01
CA GLY A 98 8.94 18.48 24.20
C GLY A 98 7.55 17.83 24.02
N GLY A 99 7.32 17.13 22.90
CA GLY A 99 6.08 16.39 22.67
C GLY A 99 5.98 15.11 23.49
N GLU A 100 4.76 14.75 23.85
CA GLU A 100 4.45 13.52 24.59
C GLU A 100 3.84 12.47 23.65
N ILE A 101 4.22 11.20 23.85
CA ILE A 101 3.61 10.05 23.17
C ILE A 101 3.01 9.13 24.23
N ARG A 102 1.69 8.92 24.15
CA ARG A 102 0.95 7.99 25.00
C ARG A 102 0.51 6.78 24.19
N THR A 103 1.11 5.62 24.46
CA THR A 103 0.73 4.33 23.86
C THR A 103 -0.30 3.62 24.75
N GLY A 104 -1.17 2.80 24.16
CA GLY A 104 -2.24 2.16 24.92
C GLY A 104 -3.32 3.13 25.42
N SER A 105 -3.39 4.31 24.81
CA SER A 105 -4.35 5.38 25.13
C SER A 105 -5.27 5.61 23.93
N GLY A 106 -6.17 4.66 23.67
CA GLY A 106 -7.14 4.81 22.58
C GLY A 106 -8.01 6.06 22.78
N VAL A 107 -8.29 6.78 21.69
CA VAL A 107 -9.23 7.90 21.71
C VAL A 107 -10.64 7.33 21.59
N GLU A 108 -11.49 7.59 22.57
CA GLU A 108 -12.90 7.20 22.54
C GLU A 108 -13.73 8.26 21.81
N ARG A 109 -13.54 9.55 22.16
CA ARG A 109 -14.35 10.64 21.62
C ARG A 109 -13.54 11.91 21.41
N ILE A 110 -13.85 12.67 20.37
CA ILE A 110 -13.35 14.02 20.11
C ILE A 110 -14.35 15.02 20.70
N LEU A 111 -13.88 15.91 21.56
CA LEU A 111 -14.71 16.93 22.21
C LEU A 111 -14.95 18.11 21.27
N VAL A 112 -16.20 18.42 20.96
CA VAL A 112 -16.61 19.59 20.18
C VAL A 112 -17.43 20.54 21.05
N ARG A 113 -17.12 21.84 20.98
CA ARG A 113 -17.88 22.91 21.66
C ARG A 113 -18.04 24.08 20.71
N ASN A 114 -19.27 24.56 20.51
CA ASN A 114 -19.60 25.66 19.61
C ASN A 114 -18.97 25.49 18.21
N GLY A 115 -19.07 24.27 17.66
CA GLY A 115 -18.52 23.93 16.34
C GLY A 115 -16.99 23.85 16.27
N ARG A 116 -16.28 23.74 17.41
CA ARG A 116 -14.81 23.65 17.46
C ARG A 116 -14.34 22.45 18.26
N ALA A 117 -13.37 21.70 17.72
CA ALA A 117 -12.68 20.66 18.49
C ALA A 117 -11.87 21.28 19.65
N THR A 118 -11.98 20.71 20.84
CA THR A 118 -11.40 21.24 22.09
C THR A 118 -10.57 20.24 22.89
N GLY A 119 -10.51 18.99 22.42
CA GLY A 119 -9.76 17.92 23.08
C GLY A 119 -10.26 16.55 22.67
N VAL A 120 -9.80 15.54 23.39
CA VAL A 120 -10.24 14.15 23.24
C VAL A 120 -10.52 13.52 24.61
N VAL A 121 -11.43 12.57 24.64
CA VAL A 121 -11.66 11.63 25.74
C VAL A 121 -10.99 10.33 25.37
N LEU A 122 -10.18 9.79 26.26
CA LEU A 122 -9.52 8.50 26.10
C LEU A 122 -10.46 7.36 26.54
N GLU A 123 -10.17 6.13 26.13
CA GLU A 123 -10.96 4.93 26.48
C GLU A 123 -11.07 4.69 28.00
N ASN A 124 -10.12 5.19 28.79
CA ASN A 124 -10.16 5.13 30.26
C ASN A 124 -11.00 6.25 30.91
N GLY A 125 -11.58 7.15 30.12
CA GLY A 125 -12.37 8.29 30.57
C GLY A 125 -11.59 9.60 30.78
N ASP A 126 -10.26 9.58 30.71
CA ASP A 126 -9.45 10.79 30.88
C ASP A 126 -9.66 11.78 29.74
N GLU A 127 -9.71 13.08 30.07
CA GLU A 127 -9.78 14.14 29.07
C GLU A 127 -8.40 14.75 28.80
N VAL A 128 -8.06 14.88 27.52
CA VAL A 128 -6.87 15.61 27.05
C VAL A 128 -7.36 16.82 26.26
N LEU A 129 -7.30 17.99 26.90
CA LEU A 129 -7.74 19.24 26.29
C LEU A 129 -6.66 19.84 25.38
N GLY A 130 -7.08 20.43 24.26
CA GLY A 130 -6.17 21.01 23.28
C GLY A 130 -6.85 22.04 22.38
N ARG A 131 -6.07 23.02 21.92
CA ARG A 131 -6.57 24.07 20.99
C ARG A 131 -6.87 23.54 19.59
N ARG A 132 -6.29 22.39 19.24
CA ARG A 132 -6.38 21.74 17.93
C ARG A 132 -6.34 20.23 18.15
N VAL A 133 -7.12 19.52 17.35
CA VAL A 133 -7.08 18.06 17.25
C VAL A 133 -6.74 17.72 15.80
N VAL A 134 -5.70 16.92 15.59
CA VAL A 134 -5.30 16.43 14.27
C VAL A 134 -5.45 14.90 14.32
N SER A 135 -6.39 14.36 13.55
CA SER A 135 -6.61 12.91 13.47
C SER A 135 -5.82 12.32 12.33
N ASN A 136 -5.04 11.28 12.62
CA ASN A 136 -4.40 10.41 11.61
C ASN A 136 -5.14 9.08 11.44
N MET A 137 -6.35 8.94 12.01
CA MET A 137 -7.22 7.78 11.76
C MET A 137 -7.89 7.91 10.40
N ASP A 138 -8.44 6.81 9.86
CA ASP A 138 -9.24 6.91 8.64
C ASP A 138 -10.47 7.82 8.84
N VAL A 139 -10.97 8.34 7.73
CA VAL A 139 -12.06 9.32 7.72
C VAL A 139 -13.34 8.80 8.36
N LYS A 140 -13.62 7.48 8.25
CA LYS A 140 -14.82 6.89 8.85
C LYS A 140 -14.66 6.74 10.35
N ARG A 141 -13.52 6.23 10.84
CA ARG A 141 -13.25 6.19 12.30
C ARG A 141 -13.33 7.58 12.90
N THR A 142 -12.65 8.55 12.31
CA THR A 142 -12.63 9.92 12.85
C THR A 142 -14.04 10.50 12.96
N PHE A 143 -14.82 10.49 11.87
CA PHE A 143 -16.06 11.27 11.80
C PHE A 143 -17.36 10.47 12.01
N LEU A 144 -17.31 9.13 11.99
CA LEU A 144 -18.49 8.28 12.23
C LEU A 144 -18.40 7.49 13.53
N LYS A 145 -17.21 7.37 14.14
CA LYS A 145 -17.02 6.70 15.44
C LYS A 145 -16.66 7.68 16.55
N HIS A 146 -15.73 8.60 16.31
CA HIS A 146 -15.15 9.42 17.37
C HIS A 146 -15.71 10.85 17.45
N VAL A 147 -16.54 11.29 16.51
CA VAL A 147 -17.23 12.59 16.56
C VAL A 147 -18.73 12.33 16.57
N GLU A 148 -19.45 13.00 17.46
CA GLU A 148 -20.91 12.95 17.48
C GLU A 148 -21.48 13.49 16.17
N GLU A 149 -22.39 12.74 15.54
CA GLU A 149 -22.93 13.11 14.22
C GLU A 149 -23.63 14.48 14.23
N ALA A 150 -24.26 14.85 15.35
CA ALA A 150 -24.92 16.14 15.54
C ALA A 150 -23.97 17.36 15.45
N GLU A 151 -22.67 17.14 15.64
CA GLU A 151 -21.64 18.18 15.53
C GLU A 151 -21.18 18.41 14.08
N LEU A 152 -21.69 17.60 13.12
CA LEU A 152 -21.23 17.58 11.74
C LEU A 152 -22.35 17.99 10.76
N PRO A 153 -22.04 18.72 9.67
CA PRO A 153 -23.00 18.96 8.62
C PRO A 153 -23.48 17.65 7.97
N ALA A 154 -24.79 17.47 7.82
CA ALA A 154 -25.37 16.24 7.26
C ALA A 154 -24.82 15.88 5.87
N SER A 155 -24.53 16.89 5.03
CA SER A 155 -23.92 16.68 3.70
C SER A 155 -22.49 16.12 3.79
N PHE A 156 -21.73 16.52 4.81
CA PHE A 156 -20.38 16.00 5.07
C PHE A 156 -20.45 14.56 5.56
N VAL A 157 -21.32 14.25 6.51
CA VAL A 157 -21.54 12.89 7.02
C VAL A 157 -21.90 11.94 5.87
N LYS A 158 -22.81 12.35 4.98
CA LYS A 158 -23.16 11.59 3.78
C LYS A 158 -21.94 11.28 2.90
N ARG A 159 -21.04 12.25 2.71
CA ARG A 159 -19.78 12.05 1.95
C ARG A 159 -18.85 11.07 2.64
N VAL A 160 -18.69 11.17 3.96
CA VAL A 160 -17.85 10.24 4.74
C VAL A 160 -18.40 8.81 4.68
N ARG A 161 -19.72 8.62 4.85
CA ARG A 161 -20.38 7.31 4.72
C ARG A 161 -20.13 6.67 3.35
N ASN A 162 -20.19 7.48 2.30
CA ASN A 162 -19.96 7.06 0.91
C ASN A 162 -18.48 6.88 0.54
N PHE A 163 -17.54 7.30 1.39
CA PHE A 163 -16.11 7.08 1.14
C PHE A 163 -15.82 5.57 1.10
N LYS A 164 -15.11 5.11 0.07
CA LYS A 164 -14.83 3.69 -0.14
C LYS A 164 -13.45 3.36 0.42
N ILE A 165 -13.41 2.47 1.41
CA ILE A 165 -12.17 1.88 1.93
C ILE A 165 -12.20 0.42 1.50
N ARG A 166 -11.29 0.04 0.60
CA ARG A 166 -11.22 -1.30 0.01
C ARG A 166 -9.82 -1.83 0.22
N GLY A 167 -9.68 -2.84 1.07
CA GLY A 167 -8.44 -3.60 1.17
C GLY A 167 -8.28 -4.50 -0.05
N SER A 168 -7.07 -4.58 -0.57
CA SER A 168 -6.76 -5.40 -1.75
C SER A 168 -5.40 -6.08 -1.62
N SER A 169 -4.80 -6.10 -0.45
CA SER A 169 -3.43 -6.58 -0.30
C SER A 169 -3.29 -7.52 0.89
N GLY A 170 -2.53 -8.58 0.69
CA GLY A 170 -2.05 -9.50 1.70
C GLY A 170 -0.55 -9.30 1.95
N LYS A 171 -0.08 -9.75 3.10
CA LYS A 171 1.35 -9.72 3.42
C LYS A 171 1.76 -11.05 4.02
N LEU A 172 2.79 -11.66 3.44
CA LEU A 172 3.46 -12.82 4.02
C LEU A 172 4.90 -12.42 4.38
N ASN A 173 5.28 -12.63 5.63
CA ASN A 173 6.60 -12.31 6.15
C ASN A 173 7.28 -13.62 6.58
N ILE A 174 8.38 -13.97 5.92
CA ILE A 174 9.01 -15.28 6.03
C ILE A 174 10.38 -15.12 6.69
N ALA A 175 10.58 -15.80 7.81
CA ALA A 175 11.88 -15.95 8.43
C ALA A 175 12.61 -17.14 7.78
N LEU A 176 13.85 -16.92 7.36
CA LEU A 176 14.62 -17.87 6.56
C LEU A 176 15.94 -18.22 7.24
N ASP A 177 16.27 -19.51 7.24
CA ASP A 177 17.55 -20.01 7.72
C ASP A 177 18.71 -19.77 6.75
N ARG A 178 18.39 -19.48 5.48
CA ARG A 178 19.32 -19.15 4.40
C ARG A 178 18.58 -18.41 3.29
N ALA A 179 19.29 -17.63 2.49
CA ALA A 179 18.71 -17.05 1.29
C ALA A 179 18.30 -18.17 0.29
N PRO A 180 17.14 -18.04 -0.38
CA PRO A 180 16.73 -18.97 -1.44
C PRO A 180 17.67 -18.89 -2.65
N ARG A 181 17.69 -19.94 -3.46
CA ARG A 181 18.44 -19.95 -4.73
C ARG A 181 17.46 -19.98 -5.89
N PHE A 182 17.18 -18.80 -6.44
CA PHE A 182 16.30 -18.72 -7.60
C PHE A 182 16.94 -19.31 -8.85
N THR A 183 16.19 -20.16 -9.54
CA THR A 183 16.66 -20.91 -10.72
C THR A 183 17.08 -20.02 -11.89
N ALA A 184 16.45 -18.85 -12.02
CA ALA A 184 16.71 -17.88 -13.08
C ALA A 184 17.85 -16.88 -12.75
N LEU A 185 18.36 -16.87 -11.52
CA LEU A 185 19.39 -15.92 -11.10
C LEU A 185 20.75 -16.60 -10.92
N PRO A 186 21.83 -16.05 -11.50
CA PRO A 186 23.17 -16.54 -11.21
C PRO A 186 23.53 -16.27 -9.74
N GLU A 187 24.41 -17.10 -9.20
CA GLU A 187 24.95 -16.90 -7.85
C GLU A 187 25.59 -15.51 -7.73
N GLY A 188 25.29 -14.81 -6.63
CA GLY A 188 25.79 -13.45 -6.40
C GLY A 188 25.12 -12.36 -7.24
N SER A 189 24.03 -12.67 -7.97
CA SER A 189 23.29 -11.67 -8.76
C SER A 189 22.91 -10.45 -7.90
N PRO A 190 23.18 -9.22 -8.38
CA PRO A 190 22.74 -8.01 -7.68
C PRO A 190 21.21 -7.89 -7.62
N CYS A 191 20.47 -8.60 -8.47
CA CYS A 191 19.00 -8.64 -8.45
C CYS A 191 18.43 -9.16 -7.11
N MET A 192 19.20 -9.97 -6.36
CA MET A 192 18.81 -10.42 -5.01
C MET A 192 18.69 -9.27 -3.99
N LYS A 193 19.20 -8.08 -4.33
CA LYS A 193 19.14 -6.87 -3.51
C LYS A 193 18.03 -5.92 -3.95
N GLY A 194 17.27 -6.25 -5.00
CA GLY A 194 16.14 -5.46 -5.46
C GLY A 194 14.81 -6.11 -5.11
N ASP A 195 13.74 -5.46 -5.56
CA ASP A 195 12.41 -6.03 -5.58
C ASP A 195 12.32 -7.06 -6.70
N MET A 196 11.72 -8.21 -6.40
CA MET A 196 11.54 -9.32 -7.32
C MET A 196 10.05 -9.62 -7.42
N HIS A 197 9.56 -9.85 -8.64
CA HIS A 197 8.14 -9.95 -8.88
C HIS A 197 7.81 -11.25 -9.60
N PHE A 198 6.72 -11.89 -9.19
CA PHE A 198 6.06 -12.92 -10.00
C PHE A 198 5.08 -12.22 -10.93
N THR A 199 5.55 -11.88 -12.13
CA THR A 199 4.84 -11.09 -13.12
C THR A 199 5.03 -11.67 -14.51
N ASP A 200 4.00 -12.32 -15.04
CA ASP A 200 4.05 -12.98 -16.34
C ASP A 200 3.44 -12.11 -17.45
N SER A 201 2.16 -11.74 -17.28
CA SER A 201 1.38 -11.02 -18.28
C SER A 201 0.33 -10.11 -17.63
N ILE A 202 -0.13 -9.10 -18.36
CA ILE A 202 -1.20 -8.20 -17.92
C ILE A 202 -2.51 -8.97 -17.73
N GLU A 203 -2.79 -9.94 -18.59
CA GLU A 203 -4.01 -10.76 -18.55
C GLU A 203 -4.07 -11.58 -17.26
N LYS A 204 -2.95 -12.17 -16.83
CA LYS A 204 -2.89 -12.88 -15.54
C LYS A 204 -3.12 -11.94 -14.36
N MET A 205 -2.55 -10.73 -14.40
CA MET A 205 -2.81 -9.72 -13.37
C MET A 205 -4.28 -9.28 -13.33
N GLU A 206 -4.94 -9.16 -14.48
CA GLU A 206 -6.37 -8.87 -14.55
C GLU A 206 -7.21 -10.04 -14.01
N LEU A 207 -6.84 -11.29 -14.30
CA LEU A 207 -7.49 -12.47 -13.72
C LEU A 207 -7.31 -12.53 -12.19
N ALA A 208 -6.16 -12.12 -11.67
CA ALA A 208 -5.96 -11.99 -10.22
C ALA A 208 -6.89 -10.94 -9.60
N TYR A 209 -7.16 -9.84 -10.31
CA TYR A 209 -8.17 -8.87 -9.93
C TYR A 209 -9.60 -9.41 -10.06
N ASP A 210 -9.89 -10.25 -11.06
CA ASP A 210 -11.19 -10.92 -11.20
C ASP A 210 -11.51 -11.80 -10.00
N ASP A 211 -10.54 -12.57 -9.49
CA ASP A 211 -10.70 -13.35 -8.26
C ASP A 211 -11.07 -12.43 -7.07
N TRP A 212 -10.41 -11.29 -6.93
CA TRP A 212 -10.74 -10.30 -5.88
C TRP A 212 -12.11 -9.67 -6.06
N LYS A 213 -12.53 -9.38 -7.30
CA LYS A 213 -13.90 -8.92 -7.59
C LYS A 213 -14.94 -9.97 -7.22
N ALA A 214 -14.61 -11.25 -7.37
CA ALA A 214 -15.44 -12.38 -6.94
C ALA A 214 -15.41 -12.59 -5.41
N GLY A 215 -14.56 -11.88 -4.67
CA GLY A 215 -14.47 -11.98 -3.22
C GLY A 215 -13.48 -13.03 -2.73
N HIS A 216 -12.56 -13.51 -3.57
CA HIS A 216 -11.49 -14.44 -3.19
C HIS A 216 -10.13 -13.76 -3.25
N TYR A 217 -9.14 -14.31 -2.54
CA TYR A 217 -7.75 -14.00 -2.88
C TYR A 217 -7.38 -14.64 -4.22
N SER A 218 -6.44 -14.03 -4.94
CA SER A 218 -6.01 -14.55 -6.23
C SER A 218 -5.37 -15.94 -6.12
N ARG A 219 -5.75 -16.84 -7.04
CA ARG A 219 -5.19 -18.20 -7.16
C ARG A 219 -3.80 -18.22 -7.80
N ASP A 220 -3.48 -17.22 -8.62
CA ASP A 220 -2.16 -16.98 -9.20
C ASP A 220 -1.80 -15.51 -8.90
N PRO A 221 -1.42 -15.21 -7.65
CA PRO A 221 -1.30 -13.84 -7.20
C PRO A 221 -0.14 -13.13 -7.88
N PHE A 222 -0.32 -11.84 -8.14
CA PHE A 222 0.83 -10.94 -8.22
C PHE A 222 1.49 -10.88 -6.84
N GLN A 223 2.78 -11.18 -6.82
CA GLN A 223 3.60 -11.09 -5.63
C GLN A 223 4.83 -10.22 -5.92
N ASP A 224 4.98 -9.19 -5.09
CA ASP A 224 6.19 -8.39 -4.96
C ASP A 224 6.95 -8.87 -3.72
N MET A 225 8.17 -9.36 -3.91
CA MET A 225 9.00 -9.88 -2.84
C MET A 225 10.35 -9.19 -2.77
N MET A 226 10.83 -9.00 -1.54
CA MET A 226 12.17 -8.51 -1.27
C MET A 226 12.79 -9.28 -0.11
N ILE A 227 14.12 -9.36 -0.10
CA ILE A 227 14.90 -9.90 1.01
C ILE A 227 15.78 -8.77 1.57
N PRO A 228 15.24 -7.82 2.35
CA PRO A 228 15.94 -6.59 2.73
C PRO A 228 17.25 -6.83 3.49
N THR A 229 17.37 -7.99 4.15
CA THR A 229 18.62 -8.44 4.79
C THR A 229 19.79 -8.64 3.84
N MET A 230 19.55 -8.73 2.52
CA MET A 230 20.60 -8.72 1.49
C MET A 230 21.25 -7.35 1.30
N ILE A 231 20.58 -6.29 1.74
CA ILE A 231 21.06 -4.90 1.73
C ILE A 231 21.53 -4.50 3.13
N ASP A 232 20.71 -4.77 4.14
CA ASP A 232 20.99 -4.45 5.53
C ASP A 232 20.97 -5.72 6.41
N PRO A 233 22.14 -6.36 6.64
CA PRO A 233 22.23 -7.58 7.43
C PRO A 233 21.94 -7.37 8.92
N THR A 234 21.79 -6.12 9.39
CA THR A 234 21.48 -5.83 10.81
C THR A 234 20.02 -6.07 11.17
N MET A 235 19.16 -6.34 10.18
CA MET A 235 17.73 -6.58 10.39
C MET A 235 17.42 -7.97 10.97
N THR A 236 18.37 -8.90 10.93
CA THR A 236 18.21 -10.29 11.40
C THR A 236 19.47 -10.77 12.13
N PRO A 237 19.40 -11.88 12.89
CA PRO A 237 20.59 -12.54 13.41
C PRO A 237 21.55 -12.99 12.29
N PRO A 238 22.87 -13.12 12.55
CA PRO A 238 23.83 -13.56 11.55
C PRO A 238 23.43 -14.87 10.86
N GLY A 239 23.49 -14.89 9.52
CA GLY A 239 23.14 -16.05 8.70
C GLY A 239 21.63 -16.28 8.53
N LYS A 240 20.76 -15.47 9.12
CA LYS A 240 19.30 -15.52 8.93
C LYS A 240 18.86 -14.43 7.97
N HIS A 241 17.75 -14.69 7.27
CA HIS A 241 17.17 -13.73 6.34
C HIS A 241 15.69 -13.49 6.65
N PHE A 242 15.23 -12.31 6.26
CA PHE A 242 13.82 -11.95 6.27
C PHE A 242 13.41 -11.71 4.82
N MET A 243 12.40 -12.44 4.37
CA MET A 243 11.74 -12.22 3.08
C MET A 243 10.36 -11.62 3.33
N SER A 244 10.08 -10.52 2.65
CA SER A 244 8.83 -9.79 2.75
C SER A 244 8.08 -9.88 1.43
N CYS A 245 6.93 -10.55 1.43
CA CYS A 245 6.09 -10.72 0.26
C CYS A 245 4.85 -9.85 0.42
N PHE A 246 4.67 -8.89 -0.49
CA PHE A 246 3.43 -8.16 -0.71
C PHE A 246 2.64 -8.87 -1.80
N ILE A 247 1.38 -9.17 -1.51
CA ILE A 247 0.49 -9.87 -2.43
C ILE A 247 -0.64 -8.92 -2.79
N GLN A 248 -0.82 -8.68 -4.09
CA GLN A 248 -1.94 -7.91 -4.58
C GLN A 248 -3.13 -8.83 -4.83
N TYR A 249 -4.33 -8.28 -4.60
CA TYR A 249 -5.63 -8.94 -4.72
C TYR A 249 -5.94 -9.97 -3.64
N ALA A 250 -5.75 -9.58 -2.38
CA ALA A 250 -6.32 -10.27 -1.22
C ALA A 250 -7.40 -9.39 -0.57
N PRO A 251 -8.68 -9.83 -0.54
CA PRO A 251 -9.76 -9.02 0.03
C PRO A 251 -9.76 -9.07 1.56
N PRO A 252 -10.30 -8.05 2.25
CA PRO A 252 -10.40 -8.06 3.71
C PRO A 252 -11.38 -9.11 4.24
N LYS A 253 -12.23 -9.66 3.37
CA LYS A 253 -13.24 -10.67 3.63
C LYS A 253 -13.31 -11.63 2.45
N ILE A 254 -13.51 -12.92 2.71
CA ILE A 254 -13.67 -13.94 1.68
C ILE A 254 -15.17 -14.18 1.48
N GLU A 255 -15.67 -13.87 0.29
CA GLU A 255 -17.10 -13.94 -0.04
C GLU A 255 -18.01 -13.21 0.97
N GLY A 256 -17.49 -12.13 1.57
CA GLY A 256 -18.19 -11.36 2.61
C GLY A 256 -18.07 -11.90 4.04
N ASN A 257 -17.41 -13.04 4.24
CA ASN A 257 -17.11 -13.64 5.56
C ASN A 257 -15.73 -13.22 6.07
N ASP A 258 -15.54 -13.28 7.39
CA ASP A 258 -14.22 -13.08 7.98
C ASP A 258 -13.30 -14.27 7.66
N TRP A 259 -12.00 -13.99 7.51
CA TRP A 259 -11.00 -15.01 7.23
C TRP A 259 -10.97 -16.06 8.35
N THR A 260 -10.98 -17.34 7.98
CA THR A 260 -10.69 -18.44 8.90
C THR A 260 -9.19 -18.73 8.94
N ASP A 261 -8.74 -19.51 9.94
CA ASP A 261 -7.36 -20.00 9.96
C ASP A 261 -7.04 -20.85 8.72
N ALA A 262 -8.00 -21.65 8.25
CA ALA A 262 -7.83 -22.46 7.04
C ALA A 262 -7.67 -21.59 5.78
N ASP A 263 -8.42 -20.48 5.67
CA ASP A 263 -8.26 -19.54 4.56
C ASP A 263 -6.89 -18.86 4.58
N ARG A 264 -6.44 -18.44 5.78
CA ARG A 264 -5.11 -17.86 5.98
C ARG A 264 -4.02 -18.83 5.53
N ASP A 265 -4.12 -20.08 5.97
CA ASP A 265 -3.11 -21.10 5.69
C ASP A 265 -3.11 -21.46 4.19
N ALA A 266 -4.28 -21.64 3.57
CA ALA A 266 -4.39 -21.87 2.13
C ALA A 266 -3.87 -20.69 1.28
N PHE A 267 -4.10 -19.45 1.73
CA PHE A 267 -3.51 -18.27 1.11
C PHE A 267 -1.99 -18.28 1.24
N ALA A 268 -1.45 -18.62 2.42
CA ALA A 268 -0.01 -18.73 2.64
C ALA A 268 0.60 -19.80 1.72
N ASP A 269 -0.03 -20.98 1.62
CA ASP A 269 0.40 -22.06 0.74
C ASP A 269 0.39 -21.64 -0.73
N THR A 270 -0.63 -20.89 -1.18
CA THR A 270 -0.69 -20.37 -2.55
C THR A 270 0.54 -19.51 -2.89
N VAL A 271 0.92 -18.64 -1.96
CA VAL A 271 2.09 -17.75 -2.09
C VAL A 271 3.40 -18.54 -2.03
N LEU A 272 3.53 -19.46 -1.06
CA LEU A 272 4.74 -20.27 -0.88
C LEU A 272 4.97 -21.20 -2.06
N ASN A 273 3.94 -21.87 -2.56
CA ASN A 273 4.02 -22.76 -3.72
C ASN A 273 4.52 -22.03 -4.97
N GLN A 274 4.11 -20.77 -5.19
CA GLN A 274 4.61 -19.95 -6.29
C GLN A 274 6.11 -19.66 -6.13
N ILE A 275 6.58 -19.35 -4.91
CA ILE A 275 8.00 -19.14 -4.64
C ILE A 275 8.80 -20.44 -4.86
N GLU A 276 8.35 -21.56 -4.28
CA GLU A 276 9.03 -22.85 -4.33
C GLU A 276 9.17 -23.41 -5.75
N ALA A 277 8.25 -23.08 -6.65
CA ALA A 277 8.37 -23.44 -8.06
C ALA A 277 9.63 -22.83 -8.74
N HIS A 278 10.23 -21.81 -8.14
CA HIS A 278 11.35 -21.06 -8.70
C HIS A 278 12.60 -20.99 -7.81
N ALA A 279 12.59 -21.51 -6.57
CA ALA A 279 13.57 -21.23 -5.51
C ALA A 279 14.21 -22.46 -4.84
#